data_AF-A0A932EJ96-F1
#
_entry.id   AF-A0A932EJ96-F1
#
_cell.length_a   1.000
_cell.length_b   1.000
_cell.length_c   1.000
_cell.angle_alpha   90.00
_cell.angle_beta   90.00
_cell.angle_gamma   90.00
#
_symmetry.space_group_name_H-M   'P 1'
#
loop_
_entity.id
_entity.type
_entity.pdbx_description
1 polymer ?
#
loop_
_entity_poly.entity_id
_entity_poly.type
_entity_poly.pdbx_seq_one_letter_code
_entity_poly.pdbx_strand_id
1 'polypeptide(L)'
;RCGTLPDFGNFRVSEDEWYDRYRGVAELMPFAKAVSAKSHDFDAQGNERHTDYRRMLKIVLDAGYRGYLGIEYEGDALSEADGIRATKALLERVRSELASEY
;
A
#
# COMPACT_ATOMS: atom_id res chain seq x y z
N ARG A 1 8.36 -9.45 -21.64
CA ARG A 1 8.48 -8.09 -21.08
C ARG A 1 8.64 -8.22 -19.57
N CYS A 2 9.46 -7.39 -18.92
CA CYS A 2 9.77 -7.43 -17.48
C CYS A 2 9.27 -6.14 -16.78
N GLY A 3 9.01 -6.19 -15.47
CA GLY A 3 8.55 -5.05 -14.67
C GLY A 3 8.47 -5.41 -13.18
N THR A 4 7.91 -4.51 -12.37
CA THR A 4 7.80 -4.65 -10.91
C THR A 4 6.34 -4.78 -10.47
N LEU A 5 6.16 -5.34 -9.27
CA LEU A 5 4.93 -5.26 -8.49
C LEU A 5 5.32 -4.65 -7.14
N PRO A 6 5.30 -3.31 -6.99
CA PRO A 6 5.66 -2.68 -5.72
C PRO A 6 4.68 -3.09 -4.63
N ASP A 7 5.22 -3.51 -3.49
CA ASP A 7 4.50 -3.89 -2.29
C ASP A 7 4.66 -2.80 -1.23
N PHE A 8 3.63 -2.53 -0.43
CA PHE A 8 3.67 -1.45 0.56
C PHE A 8 4.45 -1.77 1.85
N GLY A 9 4.72 -3.04 2.15
CA GLY A 9 5.32 -3.49 3.41
C GLY A 9 6.66 -4.24 3.28
N ASN A 10 6.95 -4.87 2.14
CA ASN A 10 8.08 -5.79 1.95
C ASN A 10 9.44 -5.09 1.77
N PHE A 11 9.89 -4.36 2.79
CA PHE A 11 11.13 -3.57 2.78
C PHE A 11 12.15 -3.96 3.84
N ARG A 12 11.96 -5.10 4.52
CA ARG A 12 13.01 -5.65 5.39
C ARG A 12 14.08 -6.31 4.52
N VAL A 13 15.28 -5.74 4.50
CA VAL A 13 16.40 -6.19 3.65
C VAL A 13 17.20 -7.28 4.35
N SER A 14 17.40 -7.13 5.66
CA SER A 14 18.08 -8.09 6.52
C SER A 14 17.50 -8.06 7.94
N GLU A 15 18.11 -8.78 8.88
CA GLU A 15 17.63 -8.79 10.27
C GLU A 15 17.64 -7.39 10.90
N ASP A 16 18.68 -6.60 10.61
CA ASP A 16 18.95 -5.28 11.20
C ASP A 16 18.65 -4.11 10.25
N GLU A 17 18.22 -4.39 9.01
CA GLU A 17 18.03 -3.36 7.98
C GLU A 17 16.59 -3.33 7.45
N TRP A 18 15.97 -2.17 7.59
CA TRP A 18 14.70 -1.84 6.96
C TRP A 18 14.90 -0.69 5.98
N TYR A 19 14.58 -0.92 4.71
CA TYR A 19 14.59 0.12 3.71
C TYR A 19 13.37 1.05 3.87
N ASP A 20 13.52 2.33 3.51
CA ASP A 20 12.37 3.25 3.51
C ASP A 20 11.37 2.80 2.44
N ARG A 21 10.21 2.31 2.90
CA ARG A 21 9.14 1.81 2.03
C ARG A 21 8.64 2.86 1.02
N TYR A 22 8.57 4.12 1.41
CA TYR A 22 8.07 5.19 0.54
C TYR A 22 9.07 5.48 -0.57
N ARG A 23 10.35 5.55 -0.21
CA ARG A 23 11.43 5.68 -1.17
C ARG A 23 11.47 4.48 -2.11
N GLY A 24 11.42 3.27 -1.57
CA GLY A 24 11.48 2.04 -2.35
C GLY A 24 10.30 1.87 -3.30
N VAL A 25 9.06 2.15 -2.87
CA VAL A 25 7.91 2.17 -3.79
C VAL A 25 8.13 3.20 -4.89
N ALA A 26 8.54 4.44 -4.55
CA ALA A 26 8.79 5.48 -5.56
C ALA A 26 9.86 5.07 -6.59
N GLU A 27 10.94 4.40 -6.15
CA GLU A 27 12.00 3.86 -7.02
C GLU A 27 11.49 2.72 -7.93
N LEU A 28 10.52 1.92 -7.47
CA LEU A 28 9.96 0.80 -8.21
C LEU A 28 8.81 1.19 -9.16
N MET A 29 8.10 2.29 -8.88
CA MET A 29 6.93 2.72 -9.65
C MET A 29 7.18 2.90 -11.15
N PRO A 30 8.32 3.42 -11.65
CA PRO A 30 8.58 3.55 -13.09
C PRO A 30 8.49 2.23 -13.88
N PHE A 31 8.64 1.10 -13.19
CA PHE A 31 8.60 -0.24 -13.79
C PHE A 31 7.31 -1.01 -13.47
N ALA A 32 6.41 -0.42 -12.68
CA ALA A 32 5.24 -1.09 -12.12
C ALA A 32 4.29 -1.63 -13.20
N LYS A 33 3.83 -2.85 -13.01
CA LYS A 33 2.77 -3.51 -13.79
C LYS A 33 1.52 -3.80 -12.95
N ALA A 34 1.69 -3.92 -11.65
CA ALA A 34 0.65 -4.06 -10.62
C ALA A 34 1.17 -3.43 -9.33
N VAL A 35 0.32 -3.27 -8.31
CA VAL A 35 0.68 -2.76 -6.98
C VAL A 35 0.03 -3.63 -5.91
N SER A 36 0.78 -4.06 -4.89
CA SER A 36 0.26 -4.75 -3.70
C SER A 36 0.05 -3.77 -2.55
N ALA A 37 -1.20 -3.67 -2.09
CA ALA A 37 -1.61 -2.89 -0.94
C ALA A 37 -1.51 -3.74 0.35
N LYS A 38 -0.27 -4.08 0.73
CA LYS A 38 0.07 -4.83 1.95
C LYS A 38 -0.40 -4.13 3.23
N SER A 39 -1.06 -4.87 4.12
CA SER A 39 -1.63 -4.38 5.39
C SER A 39 -1.53 -5.42 6.50
N HIS A 40 -1.42 -4.98 7.76
CA HIS A 40 -1.36 -5.86 8.93
C HIS A 40 -2.32 -5.40 10.04
N ASP A 41 -2.16 -4.17 10.52
CA ASP A 41 -2.88 -3.69 11.70
C ASP A 41 -3.56 -2.37 11.43
N PHE A 42 -4.74 -2.20 12.02
CA PHE A 42 -5.53 -0.97 11.89
C PHE A 42 -5.68 -0.25 13.24
N ASP A 43 -5.68 1.08 13.21
CA ASP A 43 -6.06 1.90 14.36
C ASP A 43 -7.60 1.97 14.51
N ALA A 44 -8.08 2.64 15.57
CA ALA A 44 -9.51 2.79 15.81
C ALA A 44 -10.23 3.66 14.76
N GLN A 45 -9.49 4.37 13.90
CA GLN A 45 -10.02 5.13 12.77
C GLN A 45 -9.93 4.34 11.45
N GLY A 46 -9.47 3.09 11.48
CA GLY A 46 -9.31 2.24 10.32
C GLY A 46 -8.14 2.66 9.40
N ASN A 47 -7.13 3.35 9.91
CA ASN A 47 -5.87 3.56 9.20
C ASN A 47 -4.91 2.40 9.48
N GLU A 48 -4.13 2.00 8.48
CA GLU A 48 -3.07 1.00 8.67
C GLU A 48 -1.94 1.61 9.52
N ARG A 49 -1.45 0.88 10.52
CA ARG A 49 -0.54 1.41 11.55
C ARG A 49 0.90 1.57 11.11
N HIS A 50 1.34 0.73 10.17
CA HIS A 50 2.74 0.63 9.73
C HIS A 50 3.01 1.43 8.45
N THR A 51 1.95 1.72 7.70
CA THR A 51 1.98 2.41 6.41
C THR A 51 0.93 3.50 6.39
N ASP A 52 1.36 4.76 6.26
CA ASP A 52 0.46 5.83 5.85
C ASP A 52 0.01 5.64 4.39
N TYR A 53 -1.22 5.13 4.22
CA TYR A 53 -1.84 4.89 2.91
C TYR A 53 -2.11 6.18 2.12
N ARG A 54 -2.28 7.34 2.77
CA ARG A 54 -2.46 8.61 2.06
C ARG A 54 -1.18 9.01 1.38
N ARG A 55 -0.06 8.97 2.11
CA ARG A 55 1.27 9.20 1.55
C ARG A 55 1.61 8.17 0.47
N MET A 56 1.33 6.89 0.72
CA MET A 56 1.67 5.82 -0.22
C MET A 56 0.87 5.93 -1.53
N LEU A 57 -0.44 6.19 -1.47
CA LEU A 57 -1.24 6.34 -2.68
C LEU A 57 -0.89 7.61 -3.46
N LYS A 58 -0.45 8.70 -2.81
CA LYS A 58 0.11 9.86 -3.51
C LYS A 58 1.32 9.46 -4.37
N ILE A 59 2.27 8.70 -3.83
CA ILE A 59 3.43 8.18 -4.59
C ILE A 59 2.99 7.37 -5.81
N VAL A 60 1.99 6.48 -5.64
CA VAL A 60 1.45 5.66 -6.73
C VAL A 60 0.79 6.53 -7.80
N LEU A 61 -0.01 7.51 -7.40
CA LEU A 61 -0.74 8.41 -8.30
C LEU A 61 0.18 9.40 -9.02
N ASP A 62 1.18 9.94 -8.33
CA ASP A 62 2.21 10.85 -8.86
C ASP A 62 3.06 10.16 -9.95
N ALA A 63 3.30 8.85 -9.82
CA ALA A 63 3.94 8.04 -10.85
C ALA A 63 3.03 7.74 -12.07
N GLY A 64 1.80 8.25 -12.08
CA GLY A 64 0.85 8.08 -13.18
C GLY A 64 0.13 6.73 -13.19
N TYR A 65 0.28 5.89 -12.15
CA TYR A 65 -0.42 4.61 -12.08
C TYR A 65 -1.91 4.84 -11.82
N ARG A 66 -2.76 4.20 -12.64
CA ARG A 66 -4.24 4.23 -12.54
C ARG A 66 -4.86 2.83 -12.66
N GLY A 67 -4.04 1.79 -12.50
CA GLY A 67 -4.47 0.40 -12.55
C GLY A 67 -5.05 -0.09 -11.23
N TYR A 68 -5.12 -1.40 -11.07
CA TYR A 68 -5.65 -2.03 -9.86
C TYR A 68 -4.63 -2.05 -8.72
N LEU A 69 -5.13 -1.89 -7.50
CA LEU A 69 -4.40 -2.15 -6.26
C LEU A 69 -4.89 -3.49 -5.71
N GLY A 70 -3.99 -4.47 -5.60
CA GLY A 70 -4.32 -5.78 -5.03
C GLY A 70 -4.29 -5.72 -3.51
N ILE A 71 -5.34 -6.17 -2.83
CA ILE A 71 -5.35 -6.24 -1.36
C ILE A 71 -4.54 -7.45 -0.92
N GLU A 72 -3.59 -7.22 -0.02
CA GLU A 72 -2.80 -8.25 0.63
C GLU A 72 -2.81 -7.98 2.14
N TYR A 73 -3.51 -8.82 2.89
CA TYR A 73 -3.60 -8.71 4.34
C TYR A 73 -2.80 -9.85 4.97
N GLU A 74 -1.84 -9.50 5.83
CA GLU A 74 -0.95 -10.43 6.55
C GLU A 74 -0.94 -10.15 8.06
N GLY A 75 -2.01 -9.55 8.58
CA GLY A 75 -2.15 -9.28 10.00
C GLY A 75 -2.75 -10.45 10.78
N ASP A 76 -2.46 -10.49 12.08
CA ASP A 76 -2.97 -11.52 13.00
C ASP A 76 -4.11 -11.02 13.90
N ALA A 77 -4.39 -9.70 13.91
CA ALA A 77 -5.36 -9.09 14.82
C ALA A 77 -6.82 -9.26 14.36
N LEU A 78 -7.06 -9.29 13.05
CA LEU A 78 -8.36 -9.55 12.44
C LEU A 78 -8.35 -10.90 11.71
N SER A 79 -9.54 -11.48 11.49
CA SER A 79 -9.67 -12.59 10.55
C SER A 79 -9.24 -12.14 9.15
N GLU A 80 -8.75 -13.05 8.30
CA GLU A 80 -8.34 -12.72 6.93
C GLU A 80 -9.45 -11.98 6.16
N ALA A 81 -10.69 -12.44 6.30
CA ALA A 81 -11.85 -11.83 5.65
C ALA A 81 -12.12 -10.39 6.15
N ASP A 82 -11.94 -10.14 7.45
CA ASP A 82 -12.14 -8.80 8.03
C ASP A 82 -10.96 -7.88 7.74
N GLY A 83 -9.74 -8.40 7.72
CA GLY A 83 -8.55 -7.70 7.25
C GLY A 83 -8.70 -7.22 5.81
N ILE A 84 -9.11 -8.11 4.91
CA ILE A 84 -9.41 -7.75 3.50
C ILE A 84 -10.46 -6.63 3.41
N ARG A 85 -11.54 -6.72 4.21
CA ARG A 85 -12.59 -5.67 4.24
C ARG A 85 -12.06 -4.35 4.78
N ALA A 86 -11.22 -4.39 5.81
CA ALA A 86 -10.59 -3.20 6.39
C ALA A 86 -9.66 -2.52 5.39
N THR A 87 -8.81 -3.27 4.69
CA THR A 87 -7.93 -2.73 3.64
C THR A 87 -8.74 -2.14 2.49
N LYS A 88 -9.83 -2.81 2.07
CA LYS A 88 -10.74 -2.28 1.05
C LYS A 88 -11.36 -0.95 1.48
N ALA A 89 -11.89 -0.87 2.71
CA ALA A 89 -12.51 0.34 3.23
C ALA A 89 -11.50 1.50 3.33
N LEU A 90 -10.26 1.21 3.74
CA LEU A 90 -9.17 2.19 3.75
C LEU A 90 -8.86 2.71 2.35
N LEU A 91 -8.69 1.82 1.37
CA LEU A 91 -8.42 2.19 -0.03
C LEU A 91 -9.55 3.04 -0.63
N GLU A 92 -10.82 2.66 -0.41
CA GLU A 92 -11.98 3.41 -0.90
C GLU A 92 -12.08 4.81 -0.28
N ARG A 93 -11.78 4.91 1.02
CA ARG A 93 -11.75 6.18 1.74
C ARG A 93 -10.65 7.10 1.22
N VAL A 94 -9.40 6.63 1.16
CA VAL A 94 -8.28 7.44 0.67
C VAL A 94 -8.46 7.80 -0.81
N ARG A 95 -8.98 6.90 -1.64
CA ARG A 95 -9.34 7.23 -3.04
C ARG A 95 -10.30 8.41 -3.10
N SER A 96 -11.33 8.41 -2.25
CA SER A 96 -12.33 9.49 -2.22
C SER A 96 -11.73 10.81 -1.76
N GLU A 97 -10.82 10.78 -0.77
CA GLU A 97 -10.10 11.96 -0.29
C GLU A 97 -9.19 12.57 -1.37
N LEU A 98 -8.53 11.75 -2.18
CA LEU A 98 -7.57 12.20 -3.20
C LEU A 98 -8.22 12.52 -4.56
N ALA A 99 -9.50 12.23 -4.76
CA ALA A 99 -10.17 12.34 -6.05
C ALA A 99 -10.23 13.77 -6.62
N SER A 100 -10.15 14.81 -5.78
CA SER A 100 -10.08 16.20 -6.24
C SER A 100 -8.67 16.66 -6.60
N GLU A 101 -7.64 15.89 -6.23
CA GLU A 101 -6.23 16.22 -6.46
C GLU A 101 -5.68 15.58 -7.76
N TYR A 102 -6.36 14.57 -8.32
CA TYR A 102 -5.90 13.74 -9.46
C TYR A 102 -7.00 13.40 -10.46
#